data_AF-A0A1G8T9M6-F1
#
_entry.id   AF-A0A1G8T9M6-F1
#
_cell.length_a   1.000
_cell.length_b   1.000
_cell.length_c   1.000
_cell.angle_alpha   90.00
_cell.angle_beta   90.00
_cell.angle_gamma   90.00
#
_symmetry.space_group_name_H-M   'P 1'
#
loop_
_entity.id
_entity.type
_entity.pdbx_description
1 polymer ?
#
loop_
_entity_poly.entity_id
_entity_poly.type
_entity_poly.pdbx_seq_one_letter_code
_entity_poly.pdbx_strand_id
1 'polypeptide(L)'
;MSSFGPASPSVRRGLGIGIIVVAAIGLLLLGRLTAPHAKNQPGNYQSGYSAGVKAGQLEGVQEGRASQVGSEVPAASRQPVADAFNRGYTAGENDAFTGYDGGWALGVPYIITLQPGVGGITYRIDARTELQPSVNYYLCPDGHSLCQEPRP
;
A
#
# COMPACT_ATOMS: atom_id res chain seq x y z
N MET A 1 -36.68 16.59 59.66
CA MET A 1 -35.35 16.93 59.10
C MET A 1 -34.51 15.66 59.14
N SER A 2 -34.41 14.94 58.02
CA SER A 2 -33.60 13.72 57.92
C SER A 2 -32.40 14.01 57.03
N SER A 3 -31.22 14.05 57.66
CA SER A 3 -29.93 14.35 57.05
C SER A 3 -29.38 13.10 56.35
N PHE A 4 -29.03 13.22 55.07
CA PHE A 4 -28.32 12.19 54.30
C PHE A 4 -26.83 12.26 54.63
N GLY A 5 -26.29 11.20 55.26
CA GLY A 5 -24.85 11.02 55.47
C GLY A 5 -24.12 10.64 54.18
N PRO A 6 -22.83 10.99 54.03
CA PRO A 6 -22.08 10.80 52.78
C PRO A 6 -21.77 9.31 52.50
N ALA A 7 -21.97 8.90 51.25
CA ALA A 7 -21.70 7.54 50.78
C ALA A 7 -20.20 7.21 50.78
N SER A 8 -19.89 5.99 51.24
CA SER A 8 -18.56 5.39 51.34
C SER A 8 -17.78 5.39 49.99
N PRO A 9 -16.45 5.68 50.00
CA PRO A 9 -15.61 5.76 48.80
C PRO A 9 -15.45 4.44 48.02
N SER A 10 -15.82 3.29 48.59
CA SER A 10 -15.78 1.99 47.91
C SER A 10 -16.86 1.83 46.83
N VAL A 11 -18.00 2.52 46.97
CA VAL A 11 -19.13 2.43 46.01
C VAL A 11 -18.83 3.20 44.72
N ARG A 12 -18.08 4.31 44.81
CA ARG A 12 -17.70 5.13 43.64
C ARG A 12 -16.72 4.43 42.70
N ARG A 13 -15.87 3.55 43.22
CA ARG A 13 -14.89 2.78 42.39
C ARG A 13 -15.55 1.64 41.62
N GLY A 14 -16.54 0.96 42.21
CA GLY A 14 -17.28 -0.12 41.52
C GLY A 14 -18.10 0.40 40.33
N LEU A 15 -18.71 1.58 40.48
CA LEU A 15 -19.52 2.20 39.42
C LEU A 15 -18.67 2.63 38.20
N GLY A 16 -17.47 3.15 38.43
CA GLY A 16 -16.56 3.57 37.36
C GLY A 16 -16.07 2.40 36.50
N ILE A 17 -15.78 1.25 37.11
CA ILE A 17 -15.35 0.05 36.38
C ILE A 17 -16.50 -0.53 35.54
N GLY A 18 -17.72 -0.55 36.07
CA GLY A 18 -18.90 -1.01 35.34
C GLY A 18 -19.16 -0.22 34.05
N ILE A 19 -19.03 1.10 34.10
CA ILE A 19 -19.22 1.99 32.94
C ILE A 19 -18.17 1.73 31.86
N ILE A 20 -16.90 1.52 32.24
CA ILE A 20 -15.81 1.25 31.29
C ILE A 20 -16.05 -0.07 30.56
N VAL A 21 -16.48 -1.11 31.28
CA VAL A 21 -16.75 -2.42 30.67
C VAL A 21 -17.94 -2.34 29.71
N VAL A 22 -19.01 -1.65 30.09
CA VAL A 22 -20.18 -1.45 29.22
C VAL A 22 -19.82 -0.60 27.99
N ALA A 23 -19.00 0.44 28.14
CA ALA A 23 -18.52 1.24 27.03
C ALA A 23 -17.62 0.42 26.08
N ALA A 24 -16.72 -0.40 26.62
CA ALA A 24 -15.86 -1.27 25.83
C ALA A 24 -16.67 -2.32 25.04
N ILE A 25 -17.67 -2.94 25.67
CA ILE A 25 -18.58 -3.88 25.01
C ILE A 25 -19.43 -3.16 23.95
N GLY A 26 -19.95 -1.98 24.27
CA GLY A 26 -20.73 -1.15 23.34
C GLY A 26 -19.92 -0.76 22.10
N LEU A 27 -18.67 -0.33 22.28
CA LEU A 27 -17.74 -0.03 21.17
C LEU A 27 -17.39 -1.28 20.36
N LEU A 28 -17.20 -2.43 21.01
CA LEU A 28 -16.89 -3.69 20.33
C LEU A 28 -18.08 -4.20 19.49
N LEU A 29 -19.30 -4.03 20.01
CA LEU A 29 -20.54 -4.36 19.28
C LEU A 29 -20.83 -3.36 18.16
N LEU A 30 -20.62 -2.06 18.39
CA LEU A 30 -20.71 -1.04 17.34
C LEU A 30 -19.72 -1.34 16.22
N GLY A 31 -18.46 -1.63 16.54
CA GLY A 31 -17.44 -1.99 15.55
C GLY A 31 -17.81 -3.21 14.71
N ARG A 32 -18.52 -4.19 15.30
CA ARG A 32 -19.03 -5.36 14.57
C ARG A 32 -20.23 -5.06 13.67
N LEU A 33 -21.07 -4.09 14.04
CA LEU A 33 -22.25 -3.68 13.26
C LEU A 33 -21.91 -2.69 12.14
N THR A 34 -20.90 -1.84 12.34
CA THR A 34 -20.44 -0.85 11.35
C THR A 34 -19.36 -1.39 10.43
N ALA A 35 -18.78 -2.55 10.75
CA ALA A 35 -17.93 -3.26 9.80
C ALA A 35 -18.79 -3.60 8.58
N PRO A 36 -18.45 -3.11 7.37
CA PRO A 36 -19.18 -3.50 6.18
C PRO A 36 -19.12 -5.02 6.08
N HIS A 37 -20.28 -5.68 6.18
CA HIS A 37 -20.42 -7.06 5.78
C HIS A 37 -20.17 -7.13 4.27
N ALA A 38 -18.89 -7.18 3.88
CA ALA A 38 -18.51 -7.64 2.57
C ALA A 38 -19.12 -9.04 2.45
N LYS A 39 -20.17 -9.16 1.64
CA LYS A 39 -20.86 -10.44 1.40
C LYS A 39 -19.78 -11.46 1.09
N ASN A 40 -19.67 -12.48 1.93
CA ASN A 40 -18.71 -13.57 1.83
C ASN A 40 -18.82 -14.23 0.44
N GLN A 41 -18.05 -13.72 -0.52
CA GLN A 41 -17.64 -14.48 -1.68
C GLN A 41 -16.32 -15.15 -1.29
N PRO A 42 -16.26 -16.48 -1.14
CA PRO A 42 -15.08 -17.21 -0.69
C PRO A 42 -13.83 -17.09 -1.60
N GLY A 43 -13.86 -16.26 -2.65
CA GLY A 43 -12.70 -15.87 -3.46
C GLY A 43 -12.15 -14.46 -3.20
N ASN A 44 -12.90 -13.56 -2.54
CA ASN A 44 -12.54 -12.12 -2.45
C ASN A 44 -11.91 -11.70 -1.10
N TYR A 45 -12.03 -12.52 -0.05
CA TYR A 45 -11.34 -12.23 1.22
C TYR A 45 -9.82 -12.40 1.08
N GLN A 46 -9.40 -13.45 0.38
CA GLN A 46 -7.99 -13.75 0.13
C GLN A 46 -7.33 -12.71 -0.79
N SER A 47 -8.08 -12.16 -1.75
CA SER A 47 -7.59 -11.09 -2.64
C SER A 47 -7.44 -9.77 -1.89
N GLY A 48 -8.40 -9.41 -1.04
CA GLY A 48 -8.30 -8.21 -0.19
C GLY A 48 -7.17 -8.29 0.84
N TYR A 49 -7.01 -9.43 1.50
CA TYR A 49 -5.92 -9.65 2.46
C TYR A 49 -4.53 -9.62 1.78
N SER A 50 -4.36 -10.31 0.66
CA SER A 50 -3.09 -10.31 -0.07
C SER A 50 -2.77 -8.96 -0.70
N ALA A 51 -3.78 -8.23 -1.19
CA ALA A 51 -3.62 -6.85 -1.64
C ALA A 51 -3.16 -5.93 -0.50
N GLY A 52 -3.77 -6.05 0.69
CA GLY A 52 -3.39 -5.27 1.88
C GLY A 52 -1.96 -5.58 2.36
N VAL A 53 -1.58 -6.85 2.39
CA VAL A 53 -0.21 -7.26 2.74
C VAL A 53 0.80 -6.72 1.73
N LYS A 54 0.48 -6.80 0.43
CA LYS A 54 1.35 -6.27 -0.63
C LYS A 54 1.49 -4.74 -0.54
N ALA A 55 0.40 -4.03 -0.30
CA ALA A 55 0.41 -2.58 -0.12
C ALA A 55 1.29 -2.17 1.09
N GLY A 56 1.11 -2.83 2.24
CA GLY A 56 1.93 -2.56 3.43
C GLY A 56 3.40 -2.90 3.26
N GLN A 57 3.74 -3.94 2.49
CA GLN A 57 5.13 -4.24 2.15
C GLN A 57 5.77 -3.15 1.29
N LEU A 58 5.04 -2.61 0.31
CA LEU A 58 5.53 -1.53 -0.53
C LEU A 58 5.76 -0.26 0.28
N GLU A 59 4.79 0.11 1.13
CA GLU A 59 4.88 1.25 2.03
C GLU A 59 6.08 1.12 2.98
N GLY A 60 6.25 -0.03 3.64
CA GLY A 60 7.39 -0.27 4.54
C GLY A 60 8.74 -0.24 3.83
N VAL A 61 8.83 -0.70 2.58
CA VAL A 61 10.06 -0.60 1.78
C VAL A 61 10.37 0.86 1.43
N GLN A 62 9.36 1.65 1.07
CA GLN A 62 9.51 3.07 0.80
C GLN A 62 9.99 3.83 2.04
N GLU A 63 9.33 3.65 3.19
CA GLU A 63 9.70 4.27 4.46
C GLU A 63 11.12 3.87 4.90
N GLY A 64 11.47 2.59 4.75
CA GLY A 64 12.81 2.09 5.05
C GLY A 64 13.89 2.77 4.21
N ARG A 65 13.65 2.95 2.91
CA ARG A 65 14.57 3.65 2.01
C ARG A 65 14.66 5.15 2.32
N ALA A 66 13.53 5.80 2.57
CA ALA A 66 13.50 7.22 2.96
C ALA A 66 14.32 7.45 4.23
N SER A 67 14.21 6.53 5.21
CA SER A 67 14.99 6.56 6.45
C SER A 67 16.48 6.33 6.23
N GLN A 68 16.86 5.41 5.32
CA GLN A 68 18.26 5.16 4.97
C GLN A 68 18.92 6.40 4.38
N VAL A 69 18.28 7.05 3.40
CA VAL A 69 18.82 8.28 2.79
C VAL A 69 18.93 9.40 3.84
N GLY A 70 17.98 9.50 4.76
CA GLY A 70 18.03 10.46 5.88
C GLY A 70 19.13 10.16 6.90
N SER A 71 19.59 8.91 7.03
CA SER A 71 20.61 8.55 8.03
C SER A 71 22.01 9.09 7.70
N GLU A 72 22.25 9.41 6.43
CA GLU A 72 23.53 9.93 5.90
C GLU A 72 23.69 11.45 6.10
N VAL A 73 22.64 12.14 6.57
CA VAL A 73 22.64 13.61 6.75
C VAL A 73 22.45 14.03 8.21
N PRO A 74 22.83 15.28 8.57
CA PRO A 74 22.61 15.82 9.92
C PRO A 74 21.15 15.74 10.35
N ALA A 75 20.90 15.62 11.67
CA ALA A 75 19.57 15.44 12.25
C ALA A 75 18.55 16.49 11.76
N ALA A 76 18.97 17.76 11.62
CA ALA A 76 18.13 18.85 11.16
C ALA A 76 17.68 18.71 9.68
N SER A 77 18.42 17.94 8.87
CA SER A 77 18.20 17.79 7.42
C SER A 77 17.49 16.48 7.06
N ARG A 78 17.26 15.58 8.02
CA ARG A 78 16.67 14.25 7.75
C ARG A 78 15.26 14.34 7.19
N GLN A 79 14.41 15.16 7.79
CA GLN A 79 13.02 15.30 7.35
C GLN A 79 12.93 15.91 5.94
N PRO A 80 13.63 17.03 5.62
CA PRO A 80 13.67 17.54 4.25
C PRO A 80 14.16 16.52 3.20
N VAL A 81 15.14 15.68 3.55
CA VAL A 81 15.68 14.63 2.66
C VAL A 81 14.67 13.49 2.47
N ALA A 82 14.02 13.03 3.54
CA ALA A 82 12.97 12.03 3.45
C ALA A 82 11.78 12.53 2.62
N ASP A 83 11.37 13.80 2.81
CA ASP A 83 10.30 14.41 2.04
C ASP A 83 10.68 14.56 0.55
N ALA A 84 11.93 14.92 0.25
CA ALA A 84 12.44 14.98 -1.12
C ALA A 84 12.50 13.59 -1.77
N PHE A 85 12.94 12.57 -1.02
CA PHE A 85 12.92 11.19 -1.46
C PHE A 85 11.50 10.73 -1.77
N ASN A 86 10.54 10.95 -0.86
CA ASN A 86 9.15 10.56 -1.05
C ASN A 86 8.51 11.27 -2.26
N ARG A 87 8.77 12.58 -2.44
CA ARG A 87 8.33 13.28 -3.66
C ARG A 87 8.94 12.69 -4.93
N GLY A 88 10.23 12.37 -4.91
CA GLY A 88 10.89 11.72 -6.04
C GLY A 88 10.41 10.29 -6.29
N TYR A 89 10.05 9.56 -5.23
CA TYR A 89 9.50 8.21 -5.29
C TYR A 89 8.10 8.22 -5.89
N THR A 90 7.21 9.10 -5.42
CA THR A 90 5.87 9.29 -5.98
C THR A 90 5.91 9.88 -7.40
N ALA A 91 6.82 10.81 -7.67
CA ALA A 91 7.04 11.30 -9.03
C ALA A 91 7.53 10.16 -9.93
N GLY A 92 8.49 9.35 -9.47
CA GLY A 92 8.98 8.18 -10.19
C GLY A 92 7.92 7.08 -10.39
N GLU A 93 7.00 6.90 -9.44
CA GLU A 93 5.84 6.03 -9.60
C GLU A 93 4.93 6.55 -10.72
N ASN A 94 4.56 7.83 -10.66
CA ASN A 94 3.72 8.47 -11.68
C ASN A 94 4.43 8.60 -13.05
N ASP A 95 5.76 8.76 -13.07
CA ASP A 95 6.61 8.88 -14.25
C ASP A 95 6.96 7.52 -14.84
N ALA A 96 6.99 6.43 -14.06
CA ALA A 96 7.02 5.07 -14.59
C ALA A 96 5.78 4.78 -15.45
N PHE A 97 4.68 5.48 -15.16
CA PHE A 97 3.47 5.54 -16.00
C PHE A 97 3.42 6.79 -16.90
N THR A 98 4.50 7.57 -16.97
CA THR A 98 4.73 8.75 -17.81
C THR A 98 3.59 9.77 -17.82
N GLY A 99 3.09 10.17 -16.65
CA GLY A 99 2.25 11.37 -16.49
C GLY A 99 0.91 11.35 -17.25
N TYR A 100 0.49 10.18 -17.72
CA TYR A 100 -0.78 9.92 -18.39
C TYR A 100 -1.31 8.57 -17.89
N ASP A 101 -2.61 8.42 -17.83
CA ASP A 101 -3.33 7.13 -17.82
C ASP A 101 -2.97 6.27 -19.07
N GLY A 102 -2.29 6.88 -20.06
CA GLY A 102 -0.97 6.40 -20.52
C GLY A 102 -0.95 5.22 -21.45
N GLY A 103 -2.09 4.56 -21.72
CA GLY A 103 -2.20 3.36 -22.56
C GLY A 103 -1.90 2.05 -21.82
N TRP A 104 -1.95 2.07 -20.48
CA TRP A 104 -1.96 0.87 -19.66
C TRP A 104 -3.41 0.50 -19.36
N ALA A 105 -3.86 -0.65 -19.85
CA ALA A 105 -5.17 -1.17 -19.51
C ALA A 105 -5.11 -1.91 -18.17
N LEU A 106 -6.02 -1.55 -17.26
CA LEU A 106 -6.13 -2.23 -15.97
C LEU A 106 -6.54 -3.69 -16.19
N GLY A 107 -5.85 -4.60 -15.51
CA GLY A 107 -6.09 -6.04 -15.61
C GLY A 107 -5.53 -6.69 -16.87
N VAL A 108 -4.81 -5.94 -17.71
CA VAL A 108 -4.16 -6.46 -18.92
C VAL A 108 -2.69 -6.76 -18.63
N PRO A 109 -2.19 -7.97 -18.99
CA PRO A 109 -0.78 -8.31 -18.84
C PRO A 109 0.09 -7.68 -19.95
N TYR A 110 1.29 -7.24 -19.58
CA TYR A 110 2.27 -6.63 -20.50
C TYR A 110 3.68 -7.24 -20.36
N ILE A 111 4.46 -7.24 -21.44
CA ILE A 111 5.92 -7.41 -21.45
C ILE A 111 6.55 -6.03 -21.54
N ILE A 112 7.56 -5.75 -20.72
CA ILE A 112 8.32 -4.48 -20.75
C ILE A 112 9.79 -4.73 -21.04
N THR A 113 10.38 -3.78 -21.77
CA THR A 113 11.83 -3.67 -21.95
C THR A 113 12.32 -2.42 -21.22
N LEU A 114 13.41 -2.55 -20.48
CA LEU A 114 14.06 -1.44 -19.78
C LEU A 114 15.29 -0.97 -20.54
N GLN A 115 15.58 0.32 -20.46
CA GLN A 115 16.83 0.92 -20.92
C GLN A 115 17.46 1.77 -19.81
N PRO A 116 18.75 2.13 -19.91
CA PRO A 116 19.38 3.03 -18.96
C PRO A 116 18.60 4.35 -18.81
N GLY A 117 18.39 4.76 -17.56
CA GLY A 117 17.77 6.04 -17.22
C GLY A 117 18.76 7.21 -17.29
N VAL A 118 18.25 8.42 -17.05
CA VAL A 118 19.05 9.65 -16.93
C VAL A 118 18.68 10.39 -15.64
N GLY A 119 19.54 11.30 -15.17
CA GLY A 119 19.21 12.17 -14.03
C GLY A 119 19.08 11.45 -12.68
N GLY A 120 19.90 10.43 -12.42
CA GLY A 120 19.86 9.67 -11.16
C GLY A 120 18.87 8.49 -11.15
N ILE A 121 18.12 8.31 -12.23
CA ILE A 121 17.26 7.14 -12.43
C ILE A 121 18.10 6.04 -13.11
N THR A 122 18.18 4.86 -12.49
CA THR A 122 19.01 3.74 -13.02
C THR A 122 18.43 3.16 -14.32
N TYR A 123 17.11 2.95 -14.37
CA TYR A 123 16.42 2.38 -15.52
C TYR A 123 15.11 3.11 -15.82
N ARG A 124 14.76 3.21 -17.10
CA ARG A 124 13.43 3.66 -17.56
C ARG A 124 12.81 2.60 -18.47
N ILE A 125 11.49 2.59 -18.58
CA ILE A 125 10.78 1.75 -19.56
C ILE A 125 11.12 2.28 -20.95
N ASP A 126 11.60 1.39 -21.81
CA ASP A 126 11.86 1.66 -23.24
C ASP A 126 10.65 1.31 -24.09
N ALA A 127 10.11 0.12 -23.89
CA ALA A 127 8.98 -0.40 -24.64
C ALA A 127 8.04 -1.20 -23.75
N ARG A 128 6.78 -1.28 -24.20
CA ARG A 128 5.74 -2.14 -23.62
C ARG A 128 4.98 -2.84 -24.74
N THR A 129 4.59 -4.07 -24.48
CA THR A 129 3.78 -4.88 -25.41
C THR A 129 2.70 -5.58 -24.61
N GLU A 130 1.44 -5.37 -24.98
CA GLU A 130 0.31 -6.13 -24.43
C GLU A 130 0.44 -7.61 -24.83
N LEU A 131 0.28 -8.52 -23.85
CA LEU A 131 0.22 -9.93 -24.16
C LEU A 131 -1.12 -10.24 -24.83
N GLN A 132 -1.03 -10.75 -26.05
CA GLN A 132 -2.19 -11.17 -26.82
C GLN A 132 -2.46 -12.67 -26.62
N PRO A 133 -3.73 -13.08 -26.61
CA PRO A 133 -4.09 -14.49 -26.69
C PRO A 133 -3.47 -15.13 -27.93
N SER A 134 -3.05 -16.39 -27.80
CA SER A 134 -2.49 -17.18 -28.91
C SER A 134 -1.28 -16.53 -29.59
N VAL A 135 -0.45 -15.80 -28.85
CA VAL A 135 0.86 -15.32 -29.30
C VAL A 135 1.94 -15.88 -28.37
N ASN A 136 3.00 -16.45 -28.94
CA ASN A 136 4.22 -16.78 -28.22
C ASN A 136 5.15 -15.58 -28.22
N TYR A 137 5.73 -15.30 -27.06
CA TYR A 137 6.71 -14.23 -26.85
C TYR A 137 8.02 -14.84 -26.38
N TYR A 138 9.13 -14.45 -27.01
CA TYR A 138 10.46 -15.00 -26.71
C TYR A 138 11.55 -13.98 -27.07
N LEU A 139 12.77 -14.19 -26.55
CA LEU A 139 13.91 -13.37 -26.92
C LEU A 139 14.32 -13.66 -28.36
N CYS A 140 14.52 -12.60 -29.14
CA CYS A 140 15.12 -12.71 -30.45
C CYS A 140 16.55 -13.27 -30.36
N PRO A 141 17.14 -13.73 -31.48
CA PRO A 141 18.51 -14.25 -31.51
C PRO A 141 19.60 -13.26 -31.03
N ASP A 142 19.29 -11.97 -30.98
CA ASP A 142 20.18 -10.93 -30.44
C ASP A 142 20.26 -10.94 -28.89
N GLY A 143 19.41 -11.71 -28.22
CA GLY A 143 19.39 -11.87 -26.76
C GLY A 143 18.75 -10.71 -25.99
N HIS A 144 18.29 -9.66 -26.66
CA HIS A 144 17.81 -8.45 -26.01
C HIS A 144 16.48 -7.92 -26.55
N SER A 145 16.13 -8.24 -27.80
CA SER A 145 14.86 -7.81 -28.41
C SER A 145 13.74 -8.83 -28.16
N LEU A 146 12.50 -8.35 -28.20
CA LEU A 146 11.30 -9.17 -28.07
C LEU A 146 10.80 -9.63 -29.45
N CYS A 147 10.74 -10.94 -29.66
CA CYS A 147 10.16 -11.57 -30.83
C CYS A 147 8.77 -12.13 -30.51
N GLN A 148 7.90 -12.18 -31.51
CA GLN A 148 6.51 -12.61 -31.39
C GLN A 148 6.14 -13.50 -32.57
N GLU A 149 5.42 -14.58 -32.31
CA GLU A 149 4.83 -15.43 -33.35
C GLU A 149 3.43 -15.90 -32.93
N PRO A 150 2.50 -16.09 -33.88
CA PRO A 150 1.22 -16.72 -33.59
C PRO A 150 1.43 -18.13 -33.03
N ARG A 151 0.72 -18.47 -31.96
CA ARG A 151 0.62 -19.84 -31.46
C ARG A 151 -0.44 -20.56 -32.29
N PRO A 152 -0.07 -21.63 -33.03
CA PRO A 152 -1.02 -22.43 -33.80
C PRO A 152 -2.03 -23.16 -32.92
#